data_AF-A0A3N5RDK1-F1
#
_entry.id   AF-A0A3N5RDK1-F1
#
_cell.length_a   1.000
_cell.length_b   1.000
_cell.length_c   1.000
_cell.angle_alpha   90.00
_cell.angle_beta   90.00
_cell.angle_gamma   90.00
#
_symmetry.space_group_name_H-M   'P 1'
#
loop_
_entity.id
_entity.type
_entity.pdbx_description
1 polymer ?
#
loop_
_entity_poly.entity_id
_entity_poly.type
_entity_poly.pdbx_seq_one_letter_code
_entity_poly.pdbx_strand_id
1 'polypeptide(L)'
;MGYVNDTHMSQFLAPSDITKTSGTWTAALASSVVSESRSAAASSFMLLIPIKLPGNGAPLKGASLKSIEVYYSVVTADAADFGTVALNKTTLPESSSSAPSGSACTVNIDANHDTAAKRKAVGDHHMTVTLDSPAWIDEDEAYVLSCTIDGAAATVFKLYGARANYTLRV
;
A
#
# COMPACT_ATOMS: atom_id res chain seq x y z
N MET A 1 29.21 -16.50 -13.72
CA MET A 1 28.71 -15.52 -12.73
C MET A 1 27.32 -15.99 -12.32
N GLY A 2 27.14 -16.40 -11.06
CA GLY A 2 25.83 -16.85 -10.57
C GLY A 2 24.96 -15.67 -10.18
N TYR A 3 23.66 -15.76 -10.45
CA TYR A 3 22.68 -14.77 -10.01
C TYR A 3 22.63 -14.71 -8.48
N VAL A 4 22.60 -13.50 -7.92
CA VAL A 4 22.39 -13.32 -6.47
C VAL A 4 20.89 -13.15 -6.24
N ASN A 5 20.31 -14.05 -5.44
CA ASN A 5 18.90 -14.02 -5.06
C ASN A 5 18.79 -13.57 -3.59
N ASP A 6 18.55 -12.29 -3.34
CA ASP A 6 18.28 -11.81 -1.98
C ASP A 6 16.77 -11.87 -1.71
N THR A 7 16.38 -12.70 -0.73
CA THR A 7 14.98 -12.97 -0.41
C THR A 7 14.43 -12.15 0.75
N HIS A 8 15.25 -11.30 1.39
CA HIS A 8 14.92 -10.54 2.60
C HIS A 8 14.96 -9.03 2.37
N MET A 9 14.76 -8.59 1.13
CA MET A 9 14.74 -7.18 0.79
C MET A 9 13.44 -6.53 1.26
N SER A 10 13.54 -5.29 1.75
CA SER A 10 12.39 -4.46 2.05
C SER A 10 12.63 -3.01 1.65
N GLN A 11 11.56 -2.30 1.33
CA GLN A 11 11.58 -0.87 1.02
C GLN A 11 10.47 -0.18 1.81
N PHE A 12 10.84 0.80 2.62
CA PHE A 12 9.89 1.64 3.33
C PHE A 12 9.37 2.75 2.41
N LEU A 13 8.07 3.00 2.48
CA LEU A 13 7.34 4.05 1.79
C LEU A 13 6.82 5.01 2.86
N ALA A 14 7.39 6.22 2.89
CA ALA A 14 7.04 7.22 3.89
C ALA A 14 5.57 7.68 3.70
N PRO A 15 4.90 8.20 4.75
CA PRO A 15 3.56 8.77 4.62
C PRO A 15 3.48 9.78 3.47
N SER A 16 4.49 10.62 3.29
CA SER A 16 4.55 11.66 2.26
C SER A 16 4.63 11.12 0.83
N ASP A 17 5.07 9.87 0.65
CA ASP A 17 5.11 9.19 -0.65
C ASP A 17 3.76 8.57 -1.04
N ILE A 18 2.84 8.47 -0.09
CA ILE A 18 1.52 7.86 -0.29
C ILE A 18 0.54 8.97 -0.67
N THR A 19 -0.15 8.81 -1.79
CA THR A 19 -1.15 9.79 -2.23
C THR A 19 -2.44 9.60 -1.43
N LYS A 20 -3.03 10.71 -0.98
CA LYS A 20 -4.30 10.73 -0.24
C LYS A 20 -5.32 11.54 -1.04
N THR A 21 -6.52 11.00 -1.25
CA THR A 21 -7.48 11.60 -2.19
C THR A 21 -8.37 12.70 -1.61
N SER A 22 -8.65 12.67 -0.31
CA SER A 22 -9.57 13.65 0.31
C SER A 22 -9.24 13.92 1.79
N GLY A 23 -9.75 15.04 2.28
CA GLY A 23 -9.56 15.51 3.64
C GLY A 23 -8.28 16.35 3.82
N THR A 24 -8.16 16.96 5.00
CA THR A 24 -6.97 17.71 5.39
C THR A 24 -6.03 16.79 6.15
N TRP A 25 -4.78 16.69 5.68
CA TRP A 25 -3.73 15.87 6.27
C TRP A 25 -2.66 16.77 6.87
N THR A 26 -2.28 16.47 8.12
CA THR A 26 -1.26 17.21 8.85
C THR A 26 -0.09 16.29 9.16
N ALA A 27 1.09 16.63 8.68
CA ALA A 27 2.33 15.95 9.05
C ALA A 27 2.70 16.29 10.49
N ALA A 28 3.17 15.28 11.22
CA ALA A 28 3.61 15.42 12.61
C ALA A 28 4.86 14.58 12.86
N LEU A 29 5.75 15.12 13.70
CA LEU A 29 6.85 14.40 14.32
C LEU A 29 6.58 14.35 15.83
N ALA A 30 6.29 13.17 16.36
CA ALA A 30 6.03 12.97 17.78
C ALA A 30 6.77 11.72 18.26
N SER A 31 7.50 11.80 19.37
CA SER A 31 8.30 10.69 19.90
C SER A 31 9.23 10.05 18.85
N SER A 32 9.83 10.88 18.01
CA SER A 32 10.69 10.46 16.88
C SER A 32 9.99 9.65 15.78
N VAL A 33 8.65 9.65 15.74
CA VAL A 33 7.85 9.00 14.69
C VAL A 33 7.25 10.06 13.78
N VAL A 34 7.55 9.95 12.48
CA VAL A 34 6.92 10.75 11.43
C VAL A 34 5.59 10.10 11.06
N SER A 35 4.52 10.91 11.03
CA SER A 35 3.19 10.46 10.63
C SER A 35 2.43 11.57 9.92
N GLU A 36 1.37 11.21 9.22
CA GLU A 36 0.38 12.16 8.72
C GLU A 36 -1.00 11.80 9.25
N SER A 37 -1.67 12.75 9.89
CA SER A 37 -3.01 12.56 10.44
C SER A 37 -4.04 13.30 9.62
N ARG A 38 -5.08 12.59 9.20
CA ARG A 38 -6.29 13.16 8.62
C ARG A 38 -7.16 13.73 9.73
N SER A 39 -7.58 14.99 9.57
CA SER A 39 -8.56 15.60 10.48
C SER A 39 -9.90 14.84 10.48
N ALA A 40 -10.60 14.87 11.61
CA ALA A 40 -11.88 14.18 11.77
C ALA A 40 -12.93 14.74 10.79
N ALA A 41 -13.53 13.86 9.98
CA ALA A 41 -14.57 14.21 9.02
C ALA A 41 -15.31 12.96 8.56
N ALA A 42 -16.63 13.07 8.47
CA ALA A 42 -17.53 12.05 7.93
C ALA A 42 -17.47 12.02 6.39
N SER A 43 -16.41 11.43 5.85
CA SER A 43 -16.27 11.27 4.40
C SER A 43 -15.27 10.17 4.04
N SER A 44 -15.45 9.64 2.82
CA SER A 44 -14.55 8.64 2.27
C SER A 44 -13.25 9.24 1.75
N PHE A 45 -12.16 8.52 1.94
CA PHE A 45 -10.82 8.84 1.44
C PHE A 45 -10.10 7.56 1.03
N MET A 46 -9.11 7.71 0.15
CA MET A 46 -8.26 6.60 -0.27
C MET A 46 -6.80 6.88 0.05
N LEU A 47 -6.09 5.83 0.42
CA LEU A 47 -4.63 5.78 0.39
C LEU A 47 -4.22 5.06 -0.88
N LEU A 48 -3.39 5.71 -1.70
CA LEU A 48 -2.80 5.14 -2.90
C LEU A 48 -1.30 4.98 -2.63
N ILE A 49 -0.90 3.75 -2.27
CA ILE A 49 0.45 3.41 -1.83
C ILE A 49 1.24 2.92 -3.06
N PRO A 50 2.20 3.69 -3.59
CA PRO A 50 2.95 3.30 -4.77
C PRO A 50 4.02 2.25 -4.43
N ILE A 51 4.06 1.16 -5.18
CA ILE A 51 5.11 0.14 -5.03
C ILE A 51 6.31 0.56 -5.89
N LYS A 52 7.27 1.24 -5.27
CA LYS A 52 8.47 1.82 -5.93
C LYS A 52 9.62 0.83 -6.12
N LEU A 53 9.29 -0.44 -6.35
CA LEU A 53 10.26 -1.50 -6.58
C LEU A 53 10.76 -1.45 -8.04
N PRO A 54 12.03 -1.83 -8.30
CA PRO A 54 12.58 -1.80 -9.65
C PRO A 54 11.95 -2.90 -10.54
N GLY A 55 11.43 -2.50 -11.69
CA GLY A 55 11.02 -3.40 -12.78
C GLY A 55 12.19 -3.82 -13.66
N ASN A 56 12.11 -4.99 -14.29
CA ASN A 56 13.12 -5.48 -15.24
C ASN A 56 12.56 -6.56 -16.17
N GLY A 57 12.58 -6.33 -17.50
CA GLY A 57 12.14 -7.32 -18.49
C GLY A 57 13.16 -8.41 -18.84
N ALA A 58 14.38 -8.34 -18.31
CA ALA A 58 15.38 -9.37 -18.54
C ALA A 58 15.06 -10.66 -17.75
N PRO A 59 15.15 -11.85 -18.38
CA PRO A 59 14.92 -13.12 -17.70
C PRO A 59 15.78 -13.27 -16.44
N LEU A 60 15.15 -13.73 -15.36
CA LEU A 60 15.79 -14.00 -14.06
C LEU A 60 16.37 -12.77 -13.34
N LYS A 61 15.92 -11.56 -13.68
CA LYS A 61 16.28 -10.31 -12.99
C LYS A 61 15.05 -9.57 -12.48
N GLY A 62 15.26 -8.62 -11.57
CA GLY A 62 14.21 -7.71 -11.10
C GLY A 62 13.74 -7.99 -9.68
N ALA A 63 12.66 -7.31 -9.28
CA ALA A 63 12.06 -7.44 -7.96
C ALA A 63 10.77 -8.26 -8.01
N SER A 64 10.64 -9.23 -7.11
CA SER A 64 9.41 -10.00 -6.89
C SER A 64 8.72 -9.56 -5.62
N LEU A 65 7.59 -8.85 -5.75
CA LEU A 65 6.79 -8.40 -4.61
C LEU A 65 6.17 -9.60 -3.89
N LYS A 66 6.39 -9.70 -2.57
CA LYS A 66 5.83 -10.76 -1.72
C LYS A 66 4.67 -10.26 -0.89
N SER A 67 4.88 -9.13 -0.22
CA SER A 67 3.88 -8.55 0.67
C SER A 67 4.07 -7.06 0.82
N ILE A 68 2.99 -6.40 1.23
CA ILE A 68 2.95 -4.99 1.58
C ILE A 68 2.38 -4.90 2.99
N GLU A 69 3.06 -4.20 3.87
CA GLU A 69 2.61 -3.94 5.22
C GLU A 69 2.22 -2.47 5.33
N VAL A 70 1.05 -2.19 5.88
CA VAL A 70 0.52 -0.84 6.06
C VAL A 70 0.42 -0.55 7.55
N TYR A 71 1.01 0.56 7.96
CA TYR A 71 1.08 0.98 9.35
C TYR A 71 0.18 2.21 9.54
N TYR A 72 -0.90 2.06 10.30
CA TYR A 72 -1.86 3.14 10.54
C TYR A 72 -2.48 3.04 11.94
N SER A 73 -3.18 4.09 12.36
CA SER A 73 -3.91 4.14 13.61
C SER A 73 -5.25 4.84 13.39
N VAL A 74 -6.32 4.25 13.92
CA VAL A 74 -7.64 4.86 14.03
C VAL A 74 -7.76 5.35 15.46
N VAL A 75 -7.78 6.68 15.66
CA VAL A 75 -7.39 7.25 16.96
C VAL A 75 -8.58 7.52 17.87
N THR A 76 -9.61 8.21 17.38
CA THR A 76 -10.62 8.86 18.22
C THR A 76 -11.98 8.18 18.21
N ALA A 77 -12.36 7.54 17.09
CA ALA A 77 -13.59 6.78 16.93
C ALA A 77 -13.45 5.85 15.73
N ASP A 78 -14.15 4.70 15.76
CA ASP A 78 -14.16 3.73 14.67
C ASP A 78 -14.52 4.45 13.35
N ALA A 79 -13.88 4.05 12.25
CA ALA A 79 -14.32 4.49 10.94
C ALA A 79 -15.69 3.86 10.62
N ALA A 80 -16.48 4.52 9.77
CA ALA A 80 -17.76 3.97 9.32
C ALA A 80 -17.53 2.65 8.55
N ASP A 81 -16.52 2.63 7.67
CA ASP A 81 -16.10 1.43 6.96
C ASP A 81 -14.60 1.45 6.57
N PHE A 82 -14.05 0.25 6.34
CA PHE A 82 -12.76 0.04 5.69
C PHE A 82 -12.89 -1.18 4.77
N GLY A 83 -13.70 -1.01 3.72
CA GLY A 83 -14.14 -2.08 2.85
C GLY A 83 -13.07 -2.58 1.89
N THR A 84 -12.43 -1.70 1.11
CA THR A 84 -11.58 -2.10 -0.02
C THR A 84 -10.10 -1.98 0.30
N VAL A 85 -9.38 -3.10 0.18
CA VAL A 85 -7.93 -3.18 0.12
C VAL A 85 -7.58 -3.98 -1.13
N ALA A 86 -7.02 -3.34 -2.14
CA ALA A 86 -6.77 -3.96 -3.44
C ALA A 86 -5.43 -3.53 -4.01
N LEU A 87 -4.67 -4.48 -4.53
CA LEU A 87 -3.46 -4.20 -5.29
C LEU A 87 -3.83 -4.06 -6.76
N ASN A 88 -3.56 -2.89 -7.33
CA ASN A 88 -3.86 -2.59 -8.73
C ASN A 88 -2.56 -2.58 -9.51
N LYS A 89 -2.51 -3.40 -10.56
CA LYS A 89 -1.47 -3.38 -11.57
C LYS A 89 -1.88 -2.43 -12.69
N THR A 90 -0.97 -1.58 -13.12
CA THR A 90 -1.06 -0.74 -14.30
C THR A 90 -0.05 -1.24 -15.32
N THR A 91 -0.50 -1.56 -16.53
CA THR A 91 0.36 -1.88 -17.66
C THR A 91 0.58 -0.61 -18.48
N LEU A 92 1.85 -0.29 -18.71
CA LEU A 92 2.34 0.88 -19.43
C LEU A 92 2.62 0.47 -20.88
N PRO A 93 1.84 0.91 -21.87
CA PRO A 93 2.02 0.45 -23.23
C PRO A 93 3.34 0.95 -23.81
N GLU A 94 4.05 0.08 -24.54
CA GLU A 94 5.25 0.44 -25.29
C GLU A 94 4.98 1.47 -26.39
N SER A 95 3.76 1.46 -26.95
CA SER A 95 3.33 2.36 -28.03
C SER A 95 2.52 3.55 -27.51
N SER A 96 2.81 4.73 -28.05
CA SER A 96 2.04 5.96 -27.86
C SER A 96 0.58 5.90 -28.38
N SER A 97 0.19 4.85 -29.11
CA SER A 97 -1.16 4.66 -29.64
C SER A 97 -2.14 3.99 -28.67
N SER A 98 -1.67 3.56 -27.50
CA SER A 98 -2.48 2.88 -26.48
C SER A 98 -2.43 3.64 -25.16
N ALA A 99 -3.54 3.65 -24.43
CA ALA A 99 -3.57 4.20 -23.07
C ALA A 99 -3.14 3.12 -22.05
N PRO A 100 -2.61 3.52 -20.86
CA PRO A 100 -2.39 2.58 -19.76
C PRO A 100 -3.67 1.82 -19.39
N SER A 101 -3.53 0.53 -19.07
CA SER A 101 -4.63 -0.33 -18.65
C SER A 101 -4.42 -0.83 -17.22
N GLY A 102 -5.51 -1.13 -16.53
CA GLY A 102 -5.49 -1.54 -15.12
C GLY A 102 -6.08 -2.92 -14.91
N SER A 103 -5.53 -3.67 -13.96
CA SER A 103 -6.09 -4.94 -13.48
C SER A 103 -5.87 -5.09 -11.98
N ALA A 104 -6.84 -5.67 -11.27
CA ALA A 104 -6.66 -6.00 -9.86
C ALA A 104 -5.91 -7.32 -9.70
N CYS A 105 -4.95 -7.35 -8.77
CA CYS A 105 -4.28 -8.58 -8.35
C CYS A 105 -5.07 -9.24 -7.22
N THR A 106 -5.09 -10.56 -7.20
CA THR A 106 -5.62 -11.30 -6.04
C THR A 106 -4.65 -11.19 -4.88
N VAL A 107 -5.17 -10.76 -3.74
CA VAL A 107 -4.41 -10.57 -2.50
C VAL A 107 -5.14 -11.17 -1.33
N ASN A 108 -4.37 -11.62 -0.34
CA ASN A 108 -4.86 -11.99 0.97
C ASN A 108 -4.46 -10.92 1.99
N ILE A 109 -5.29 -10.75 3.00
CA ILE A 109 -5.03 -9.87 4.13
C ILE A 109 -4.85 -10.75 5.36
N ASP A 110 -3.94 -10.39 6.26
CA ASP A 110 -3.69 -11.15 7.48
C ASP A 110 -4.95 -11.33 8.35
N ALA A 111 -4.95 -12.37 9.18
CA ALA A 111 -6.11 -12.74 10.00
C ALA A 111 -6.56 -11.65 10.99
N ASN A 112 -5.70 -10.71 11.37
CA ASN A 112 -6.09 -9.59 12.24
C ASN A 112 -6.74 -8.45 11.47
N HIS A 113 -6.73 -8.49 10.13
CA HIS A 113 -7.29 -7.44 9.25
C HIS A 113 -8.14 -8.02 8.11
N ASP A 114 -8.47 -9.30 8.13
CA ASP A 114 -9.24 -10.01 7.08
C ASP A 114 -10.67 -9.49 6.87
N THR A 115 -11.22 -8.74 7.83
CA THR A 115 -12.56 -8.16 7.78
C THR A 115 -12.54 -6.65 7.96
N ALA A 116 -13.47 -5.94 7.34
CA ALA A 116 -13.59 -4.48 7.47
C ALA A 116 -13.79 -4.05 8.93
N ALA A 117 -14.53 -4.85 9.72
CA ALA A 117 -14.75 -4.58 11.14
C ALA A 117 -13.44 -4.54 11.95
N LYS A 118 -12.48 -5.41 11.65
CA LYS A 118 -11.18 -5.41 12.32
C LYS A 118 -10.29 -4.24 11.87
N ARG A 119 -10.37 -3.84 10.60
CA ARG A 119 -9.58 -2.73 10.03
C ARG A 119 -10.04 -1.33 10.46
N LYS A 120 -11.34 -1.17 10.71
CA LYS A 120 -11.94 0.14 11.00
C LYS A 120 -11.98 0.51 12.49
N ALA A 121 -11.73 -0.47 13.37
CA ALA A 121 -11.81 -0.29 14.81
C ALA A 121 -10.75 0.69 15.31
N VAL A 122 -11.02 1.41 16.41
CA VAL A 122 -10.00 2.22 17.09
C VAL A 122 -8.84 1.34 17.54
N GLY A 123 -7.62 1.80 17.26
CA GLY A 123 -6.41 1.10 17.62
C GLY A 123 -5.25 1.38 16.67
N ASP A 124 -4.12 0.77 16.99
CA ASP A 124 -2.95 0.73 16.12
C ASP A 124 -2.98 -0.53 15.26
N HIS A 125 -2.72 -0.36 13.98
CA HIS A 125 -2.87 -1.41 12.97
C HIS A 125 -1.57 -1.61 12.21
N HIS A 126 -1.23 -2.89 12.06
CA HIS A 126 -0.17 -3.39 11.20
C HIS A 126 -0.80 -4.44 10.28
N MET A 127 -1.28 -3.97 9.12
CA MET A 127 -1.98 -4.80 8.15
C MET A 127 -1.01 -5.33 7.11
N THR A 128 -0.94 -6.65 6.95
CA THR A 128 -0.14 -7.32 5.92
C THR A 128 -1.02 -7.76 4.78
N VAL A 129 -0.68 -7.33 3.57
CA VAL A 129 -1.31 -7.71 2.30
C VAL A 129 -0.31 -8.60 1.56
N THR A 130 -0.67 -9.86 1.31
CA THR A 130 0.15 -10.83 0.57
C THR A 130 -0.47 -11.11 -0.78
N LEU A 131 0.36 -11.42 -1.77
CA LEU A 131 -0.10 -11.87 -3.08
C LEU A 131 -0.21 -13.39 -3.08
N ASP A 132 -1.26 -13.96 -3.68
CA ASP A 132 -1.37 -15.42 -3.85
C ASP A 132 -0.24 -15.97 -4.71
N SER A 133 0.17 -15.19 -5.70
CA SER A 133 1.30 -15.46 -6.58
C SER A 133 2.25 -14.27 -6.54
N PRO A 134 3.51 -14.46 -6.10
CA PRO A 134 4.50 -13.39 -6.12
C PRO A 134 4.62 -12.79 -7.53
N ALA A 135 4.57 -11.46 -7.63
CA ALA A 135 4.64 -10.75 -8.89
C ALA A 135 6.07 -10.27 -9.14
N TRP A 136 6.71 -10.76 -10.20
CA TRP A 136 7.93 -10.15 -10.74
C TRP A 136 7.51 -8.91 -11.50
N ILE A 137 8.01 -7.75 -11.07
CA ILE A 137 7.64 -6.48 -11.70
C ILE A 137 8.41 -6.36 -13.00
N ASP A 138 7.67 -6.31 -14.10
CA ASP A 138 8.23 -6.11 -15.43
C ASP A 138 8.55 -4.61 -15.67
N GLU A 139 9.27 -4.31 -16.75
CA GLU A 139 9.67 -2.93 -17.10
C GLU A 139 8.49 -2.04 -17.51
N ASP A 140 7.39 -2.65 -17.95
CA ASP A 140 6.16 -2.00 -18.37
C ASP A 140 5.04 -2.06 -17.32
N GLU A 141 5.36 -2.45 -16.07
CA GLU A 141 4.37 -2.63 -15.01
C GLU A 141 4.60 -1.68 -13.83
N ALA A 142 3.49 -1.14 -13.31
CA ALA A 142 3.47 -0.37 -12.07
C ALA A 142 2.38 -0.88 -11.13
N TYR A 143 2.65 -0.89 -9.83
CA TYR A 143 1.73 -1.41 -8.83
C TYR A 143 1.36 -0.35 -7.79
N VAL A 144 0.08 -0.27 -7.45
CA VAL A 144 -0.45 0.63 -6.42
C VAL A 144 -1.41 -0.14 -5.51
N LEU A 145 -1.12 -0.19 -4.22
CA LEU A 145 -2.06 -0.67 -3.22
C LEU A 145 -3.05 0.46 -2.88
N SER A 146 -4.33 0.22 -3.13
CA SER A 146 -5.41 1.13 -2.77
C SER A 146 -6.12 0.65 -1.51
N CYS A 147 -6.22 1.51 -0.51
CA CYS A 147 -7.04 1.30 0.68
C CYS A 147 -8.15 2.35 0.70
N THR A 148 -9.42 1.93 0.69
CA THR A 148 -10.58 2.82 0.77
C THR A 148 -11.17 2.78 2.17
N ILE A 149 -11.25 3.94 2.80
CA ILE A 149 -11.73 4.11 4.17
C ILE A 149 -12.85 5.15 4.16
N ASP A 150 -13.94 4.85 4.85
CA ASP A 150 -15.01 5.80 5.12
C ASP A 150 -14.93 6.29 6.57
N GLY A 151 -14.46 7.51 6.77
CA GLY A 151 -14.34 8.09 8.11
C GLY A 151 -15.71 8.44 8.69
N ALA A 152 -15.91 8.23 9.99
CA ALA A 152 -17.03 8.84 10.71
C ALA A 152 -16.68 10.27 11.14
N ALA A 153 -17.68 11.03 11.60
CA ALA A 153 -17.50 12.45 11.96
C ALA A 153 -16.38 12.69 12.99
N ALA A 154 -16.19 11.74 13.91
CA ALA A 154 -15.18 11.81 14.94
C ALA A 154 -13.91 11.00 14.62
N THR A 155 -13.78 10.37 13.44
CA THR A 155 -12.63 9.50 13.11
C THR A 155 -11.41 10.31 12.68
N VAL A 156 -10.36 10.32 13.50
CA VAL A 156 -9.01 10.73 13.12
C VAL A 156 -8.24 9.50 12.65
N PHE A 157 -7.72 9.56 11.42
CA PHE A 157 -6.91 8.50 10.84
C PHE A 157 -5.46 8.95 10.75
N LYS A 158 -4.53 8.18 11.30
CA LYS A 158 -3.10 8.48 11.30
C LYS A 158 -2.35 7.44 10.48
N LEU A 159 -1.56 7.89 9.53
CA LEU A 159 -0.73 7.07 8.65
C LEU A 159 0.74 7.17 9.06
N TYR A 160 1.40 6.03 9.24
CA TYR A 160 2.84 5.95 9.53
C TYR A 160 3.68 5.54 8.32
N GLY A 161 3.05 4.94 7.30
CA GLY A 161 3.70 4.56 6.05
C GLY A 161 3.35 3.14 5.65
N ALA A 162 4.14 2.60 4.73
CA ALA A 162 4.04 1.20 4.31
C ALA A 162 5.42 0.59 4.08
N ARG A 163 5.50 -0.75 4.08
CA ARG A 163 6.72 -1.49 3.74
C ARG A 163 6.41 -2.51 2.65
N ALA A 164 7.13 -2.45 1.53
CA ALA A 164 7.10 -3.48 0.50
C ALA A 164 8.22 -4.50 0.76
N ASN A 165 7.88 -5.78 0.89
CA ASN A 165 8.83 -6.88 1.04
C ASN A 165 8.95 -7.64 -0.27
N TYR A 166 10.18 -7.94 -0.70
CA TYR A 166 10.43 -8.50 -2.02
C TYR A 166 11.67 -9.41 -2.09
N THR A 167 11.74 -10.23 -3.14
CA THR A 167 13.00 -10.86 -3.56
C THR A 167 13.65 -9.99 -4.64
N LEU A 168 14.95 -9.73 -4.54
CA LEU A 168 15.73 -9.09 -5.61
C LEU A 168 16.62 -10.13 -6.30
N ARG A 169 16.61 -10.12 -7.63
CA ARG A 169 17.56 -10.87 -8.47
C ARG A 169 18.38 -9.94 -9.34
N VAL A 170 19.71 -10.09 -9.30
CA VAL A 170 20.68 -9.31 -10.08
C VAL A 170 21.64 -10.19 -10.88
#